data_AF-A0A2X3GNJ3-F1
#
_entry.id   AF-A0A2X3GNJ3-F1
#
_cell.length_a   1.000
_cell.length_b   1.000
_cell.length_c   1.000
_cell.angle_alpha   90.00
_cell.angle_beta   90.00
_cell.angle_gamma   90.00
#
_symmetry.space_group_name_H-M   'P 1'
#
loop_
_entity.id
_entity.type
_entity.pdbx_description
1 polymer ?
#
loop_
_entity_poly.entity_id
_entity_poly.type
_entity_poly.pdbx_seq_one_letter_code
_entity_poly.pdbx_strand_id
1 'polypeptide(L)'
;MASFRNQLPTSMGGEKIAHVEDYLRSEKSFASGEMAPITLPRADVLKFYLEDGSWFCLRPSGTEPKIKFYFSIKGASEAASTAKLEKIRTELLERIEK
;
A
#
# COMPACT_ATOMS: atom_id res chain seq x y z
N MET A 1 -0.09 -8.68 -9.57
CA MET A 1 0.49 -8.58 -8.21
C MET A 1 1.96 -8.96 -8.14
N ALA A 2 2.41 -10.04 -8.80
CA ALA A 2 3.83 -10.40 -8.79
C ALA A 2 4.78 -9.29 -9.28
N SER A 3 4.46 -8.58 -10.38
CA SER A 3 5.29 -7.47 -10.87
C SER A 3 5.36 -6.33 -9.85
N PHE A 4 4.22 -5.91 -9.30
CA PHE A 4 4.13 -4.84 -8.31
C PHE A 4 4.96 -5.14 -7.05
N ARG A 5 4.93 -6.39 -6.58
CA ARG A 5 5.70 -6.84 -5.40
C ARG A 5 7.21 -6.79 -5.62
N ASN A 6 7.69 -6.85 -6.86
CA ASN A 6 9.11 -6.77 -7.19
C ASN A 6 9.61 -5.32 -7.32
N GLN A 7 8.72 -4.34 -7.39
CA GLN A 7 9.05 -2.93 -7.56
C GLN A 7 8.16 -2.07 -6.67
N LEU A 8 8.34 -2.23 -5.35
CA LEU A 8 7.59 -1.46 -4.37
C LEU A 8 7.96 0.03 -4.44
N PRO A 9 6.97 0.94 -4.43
CA PRO A 9 7.25 2.37 -4.35
C PRO A 9 7.84 2.73 -2.99
N THR A 10 8.62 3.81 -2.93
CA THR A 10 9.13 4.42 -1.69
C THR A 10 8.28 5.62 -1.23
N SER A 11 7.37 6.08 -2.08
CA SER A 11 6.42 7.16 -1.80
C SER A 11 5.12 6.97 -2.59
N MET A 12 4.02 7.53 -2.09
CA MET A 12 2.72 7.54 -2.75
C MET A 12 1.92 8.79 -2.33
N GLY A 13 1.29 9.46 -3.28
CA GLY A 13 0.48 10.66 -3.01
C GLY A 13 1.29 11.86 -2.53
N GLY A 14 2.61 11.87 -2.75
CA GLY A 14 3.53 12.86 -2.20
C GLY A 14 4.00 12.60 -0.77
N GLU A 15 3.62 11.48 -0.16
CA GLU A 15 4.16 11.04 1.15
C GLU A 15 5.15 9.90 0.99
N LYS A 16 6.14 9.83 1.86
CA LYS A 16 7.02 8.67 1.96
C LYS A 16 6.29 7.49 2.59
N ILE A 17 6.66 6.29 2.16
CA ILE A 17 6.23 5.04 2.78
C ILE A 17 7.12 4.77 3.99
N ALA A 18 6.53 4.71 5.17
CA ALA A 18 7.22 4.38 6.42
C ALA A 18 7.57 2.89 6.50
N HIS A 19 6.63 2.03 6.12
CA HIS A 19 6.84 0.59 6.03
C HIS A 19 5.81 -0.11 5.14
N VAL A 20 6.16 -1.30 4.68
CA VAL A 20 5.30 -2.20 3.90
C VAL A 20 5.15 -3.52 4.65
N GLU A 21 3.93 -4.03 4.70
CA GLU A 21 3.62 -5.36 5.20
C GLU A 21 3.23 -6.25 4.01
N ASP A 22 4.06 -7.26 3.74
CA ASP A 22 3.81 -8.31 2.76
C ASP A 22 3.36 -9.58 3.48
N TYR A 23 2.05 -9.76 3.54
CA TYR A 23 1.43 -10.89 4.21
C TYR A 23 1.70 -12.21 3.48
N LEU A 24 2.09 -12.18 2.20
CA LEU A 24 2.40 -13.40 1.47
C LEU A 24 3.78 -13.93 1.90
N ARG A 25 4.73 -13.01 2.09
CA ARG A 25 6.08 -13.31 2.59
C ARG A 25 6.16 -13.41 4.12
N SER A 26 5.12 -12.98 4.83
CA SER A 26 5.12 -12.85 6.29
C SER A 26 6.19 -11.86 6.78
N GLU A 27 6.38 -10.76 6.05
CA GLU A 27 7.45 -9.79 6.25
C GLU A 27 6.92 -8.36 6.36
N LYS A 28 7.50 -7.61 7.30
CA LYS A 28 7.34 -6.17 7.43
C LYS A 28 8.68 -5.51 7.13
N SER A 29 8.73 -4.64 6.13
CA SER A 29 9.94 -3.92 5.71
C SER A 29 9.80 -2.43 5.99
N PHE A 30 10.75 -1.86 6.71
CA PHE A 30 10.78 -0.44 7.05
C PHE A 30 11.63 0.36 6.05
N ALA A 31 11.36 1.66 5.93
CA ALA A 31 12.16 2.57 5.09
C ALA A 31 13.65 2.63 5.49
N SER A 32 13.98 2.29 6.75
CA SER A 32 15.35 2.16 7.26
C SER A 32 16.11 0.95 6.70
N GLY A 33 15.42 0.01 6.05
CA GLY A 33 15.97 -1.28 5.64
C GLY A 33 15.82 -2.38 6.70
N GLU A 34 15.33 -2.06 7.90
CA GLU A 34 14.99 -3.06 8.93
C GLU A 34 13.83 -3.95 8.45
N MET A 35 13.85 -5.21 8.89
CA MET A 35 12.80 -6.18 8.63
C MET A 35 12.32 -6.85 9.91
N ALA A 36 11.02 -7.10 10.01
CA ALA A 36 10.39 -7.82 11.10
C ALA A 36 9.42 -8.90 10.58
N PRO A 37 9.25 -10.03 11.30
CA PRO A 37 8.30 -11.06 10.92
C PRO A 37 6.85 -10.64 11.19
N ILE A 38 5.93 -11.12 10.35
CA ILE A 38 4.49 -11.03 10.58
C ILE A 38 3.98 -12.41 11.01
N THR A 39 3.33 -12.49 12.18
CA THR A 39 2.78 -13.74 12.74
C THR A 39 1.33 -14.03 12.32
N LEU A 40 0.73 -13.14 11.54
CA LEU A 40 -0.60 -13.31 10.97
C LEU A 40 -0.60 -14.34 9.82
N PRO A 41 -1.74 -14.97 9.52
CA PRO A 41 -1.85 -15.92 8.42
C PRO A 41 -1.40 -15.32 7.07
N ARG A 42 -0.78 -16.16 6.24
CA ARG A 42 -0.35 -15.75 4.90
C ARG A 42 -1.54 -15.44 4.00
N ALA A 43 -1.42 -14.34 3.25
CA ALA A 43 -2.39 -13.95 2.24
C ALA A 43 -1.69 -13.10 1.18
N ASP A 44 -2.17 -13.12 -0.07
CA ASP A 44 -1.67 -12.20 -1.11
C ASP A 44 -2.18 -10.79 -0.85
N VAL A 45 -1.58 -10.12 0.12
CA VAL A 45 -1.92 -8.76 0.55
C VAL A 45 -0.63 -7.98 0.71
N LEU A 46 -0.60 -6.79 0.11
CA LEU A 46 0.41 -5.77 0.37
C LEU A 46 -0.27 -4.60 1.06
N LYS A 47 0.25 -4.17 2.21
CA LYS A 47 -0.23 -2.99 2.92
C LYS A 47 0.90 -2.00 3.13
N PHE A 48 0.65 -0.75 2.77
CA PHE A 48 1.62 0.34 2.79
C PHE A 48 1.19 1.37 3.82
N TYR A 49 2.10 1.73 4.70
CA TYR A 49 1.88 2.77 5.70
C TYR A 49 2.73 3.97 5.33
N LEU A 50 2.11 5.14 5.27
CA LEU A 50 2.74 6.42 4.96
C LEU A 50 3.20 7.11 6.25
N GLU A 51 4.22 7.96 6.16
CA GLU A 51 4.79 8.66 7.34
C GLU A 51 3.78 9.54 8.09
N ASP A 52 2.76 10.04 7.41
CA ASP A 52 1.70 10.87 8.02
C ASP A 52 0.65 10.05 8.80
N GLY A 53 0.72 8.71 8.73
CA GLY A 53 -0.23 7.78 9.33
C GLY A 53 -1.34 7.31 8.40
N SER A 54 -1.39 7.78 7.15
CA SER A 54 -2.27 7.20 6.13
C SER A 54 -1.80 5.80 5.74
N TRP A 55 -2.68 4.95 5.23
CA TRP A 55 -2.31 3.66 4.67
C TRP A 55 -3.18 3.26 3.49
N PHE A 56 -2.66 2.38 2.64
CA PHE A 56 -3.42 1.74 1.58
C PHE A 56 -3.02 0.26 1.45
N CYS A 57 -3.91 -0.58 0.93
CA CYS A 57 -3.61 -1.97 0.68
C CYS A 57 -4.18 -2.50 -0.62
N LEU A 58 -3.50 -3.51 -1.16
CA LEU A 58 -3.82 -4.20 -2.39
C LEU A 58 -4.05 -5.67 -2.09
N ARG A 59 -5.13 -6.23 -2.62
CA ARG A 59 -5.48 -7.65 -2.48
C ARG A 59 -6.20 -8.17 -3.73
N PRO A 60 -5.77 -9.27 -4.36
CA PRO A 60 -6.57 -9.92 -5.40
C PRO A 60 -7.82 -10.57 -4.80
N SER A 61 -8.92 -10.57 -5.57
CA SER A 61 -10.22 -11.05 -5.10
C SER A 61 -10.30 -12.58 -4.89
N GLY A 62 -9.31 -13.34 -5.35
CA GLY A 62 -9.22 -14.79 -5.19
C GLY A 62 -10.02 -15.57 -6.23
N THR A 63 -11.31 -15.24 -6.42
CA THR A 63 -12.22 -15.95 -7.34
C THR A 63 -12.46 -15.24 -8.66
N GLU A 64 -12.20 -13.93 -8.72
CA GLU A 64 -12.40 -13.10 -9.91
C GLU A 64 -11.08 -12.42 -10.30
N PRO A 65 -10.87 -12.10 -11.59
CA PRO A 65 -9.68 -11.40 -12.08
C PRO A 65 -9.73 -9.90 -11.72
N LYS A 66 -9.91 -9.59 -10.43
CA LYS A 66 -10.05 -8.24 -9.88
C LYS A 66 -9.06 -8.02 -8.73
N ILE A 67 -8.52 -6.82 -8.64
CA ILE A 67 -7.74 -6.34 -7.49
C ILE A 67 -8.62 -5.38 -6.68
N LYS A 68 -8.67 -5.59 -5.36
CA LYS A 68 -9.34 -4.71 -4.40
C LYS A 68 -8.31 -3.77 -3.78
N PHE A 69 -8.69 -2.51 -3.67
CA PHE A 69 -7.91 -1.45 -3.05
C PHE A 69 -8.64 -0.94 -1.82
N TYR A 70 -7.92 -0.75 -0.72
CA TYR A 70 -8.44 -0.14 0.49
C TYR A 70 -7.54 1.02 0.87
N PHE A 71 -8.15 2.10 1.37
CA PHE A 71 -7.45 3.33 1.74
C PHE A 71 -7.95 3.81 3.09
N SER A 72 -7.04 4.34 3.90
CA SER A 72 -7.35 5.14 5.08
C SER A 72 -6.44 6.37 5.04
N ILE A 73 -7.05 7.51 4.77
CA ILE A 73 -6.32 8.75 4.47
C ILE A 73 -6.53 9.74 5.59
N LYS A 74 -5.42 10.25 6.12
CA LYS A 74 -5.40 11.32 7.11
C LYS A 74 -5.25 12.66 6.43
N GLY A 75 -6.02 13.64 6.87
CA GLY A 75 -5.96 15.03 6.41
C GLY A 75 -6.42 15.98 7.51
N ALA A 76 -6.04 17.26 7.39
CA ALA A 76 -6.47 18.31 8.33
C ALA A 76 -7.95 18.68 8.18
N SER A 77 -8.56 18.27 7.07
CA SER A 77 -9.99 18.43 6.76
C SER A 77 -10.43 17.31 5.82
N GLU A 78 -11.74 17.13 5.68
CA GLU A 78 -12.32 16.20 4.71
C GLU A 78 -11.83 16.48 3.29
N ALA A 79 -11.85 17.75 2.87
CA ALA A 79 -11.38 18.17 1.55
C ALA A 79 -9.90 17.81 1.32
N ALA A 80 -9.04 18.00 2.34
CA ALA A 80 -7.64 17.63 2.26
C ALA A 80 -7.45 16.10 2.16
N SER A 81 -8.19 15.31 2.94
CA SER A 81 -8.13 13.84 2.85
C SER A 81 -8.64 13.32 1.51
N THR A 82 -9.69 13.91 0.95
CA THR A 82 -10.26 13.51 -0.35
C THR A 82 -9.31 13.83 -1.49
N ALA A 83 -8.71 15.02 -1.51
CA ALA A 83 -7.71 15.37 -2.53
C ALA A 83 -6.49 14.42 -2.49
N LYS A 84 -6.05 14.05 -1.28
CA LYS A 84 -4.95 13.10 -1.08
C LYS A 84 -5.33 11.68 -1.52
N LEU A 85 -6.55 11.23 -1.22
CA LEU A 85 -7.07 9.94 -1.68
C LEU A 85 -7.01 9.84 -3.21
N GLU A 86 -7.53 10.83 -3.92
CA GLU A 86 -7.54 10.82 -5.39
C GLU A 86 -6.12 10.81 -5.96
N LYS A 87 -5.19 11.57 -5.36
CA LYS A 87 -3.79 11.55 -5.78
C LYS A 87 -3.15 10.16 -5.59
N ILE A 88 -3.31 9.55 -4.42
CA ILE A 88 -2.82 8.19 -4.13
C ILE A 88 -3.44 7.18 -5.09
N ARG A 89 -4.74 7.29 -5.35
CA ARG A 89 -5.47 6.39 -6.24
C ARG A 89 -4.94 6.47 -7.67
N THR A 90 -4.79 7.68 -8.21
CA THR A 90 -4.28 7.89 -9.58
C THR A 90 -2.86 7.34 -9.73
N GLU A 91 -1.95 7.73 -8.83
CA GLU A 91 -0.56 7.23 -8.86
C GLU A 91 -0.48 5.70 -8.74
N LEU A 92 -1.36 5.10 -7.92
CA LEU A 92 -1.41 3.65 -7.76
C LEU A 92 -1.88 2.94 -9.04
N LEU A 93 -2.93 3.44 -9.68
CA LEU A 93 -3.46 2.85 -10.91
C LEU A 93 -2.43 2.96 -12.05
N GLU A 94 -1.78 4.11 -12.22
CA GLU A 94 -0.72 4.30 -13.22
C GLU A 94 0.45 3.32 -13.04
N ARG A 95 0.73 2.88 -11.82
CA ARG A 95 1.77 1.89 -11.53
C ARG A 95 1.35 0.45 -11.79
N ILE A 96 0.05 0.17 -11.76
CA ILE A 96 -0.50 -1.18 -11.98
C ILE A 96 -0.75 -1.44 -13.46
N GLU A 97 -1.06 -0.40 -14.23
CA GLU A 97 -1.27 -0.46 -15.68
C GLU A 97 0.04 -0.49 -16.49
N LYS A 98 1.18 -0.22 -15.85
CA LYS A 98 2.53 -0.37 -16.43
C LYS A 98 3.08 -1.78 -16.26
#